data_AF-A0A8S1HQ75-F1
#
_entry.id   AF-A0A8S1HQ75-F1
#
_cell.length_a   1.000
_cell.length_b   1.000
_cell.length_c   1.000
_cell.angle_alpha   90.00
_cell.angle_beta   90.00
_cell.angle_gamma   90.00
#
_symmetry.space_group_name_H-M   'P 1'
#
loop_
_entity.id
_entity.type
_entity.pdbx_description
1 polymer ?
#
loop_
_entity_poly.entity_id
_entity_poly.type
_entity_poly.pdbx_seq_one_letter_code
_entity_poly.pdbx_strand_id
1 'polypeptide(L)'
;MPPNLEANEKLKSVKVIVNPERKYMVQLEQSFANTERWNIRPDEFKVWKSSYDGHWMIIGVDEETDQPVCCVSLARERLQNGDPLFSIGYFYCVPTWRGTGCGNLVFDTAMGYIGENDAYLFAVEKMSPWYAKRHGFDKILPFWHITVDILPKDIVLPDPCGKYQIKNCEEAGWDKVHAYDSTICCIERRKYLETTMAWPSTVSKAAVNHEGKVVGFGSIRIISQNELYPCLIYGESAEVAKDVLIGMLSAIDNLESYSMLSFLFPETNKEVLPIVEELTKGHFEYHPLYRNQYRKAIRPVPWEKVFANDEPSPKYFEIVKDWIAKTENWLVRPKEFHLWSEKLDSYWLYIGIDEETEEFVCSVALGLQHTLEGEPIYTFGFFYCVPNRRGCGYGKPLFKLAMDRVGQDNASLYAVDEMSPWYAKNHGFEKKQSFWHMWAKVRPQNIVLPELSGDYEIKEIEESHWPGIHSYDREISQIERKSYMEASLTVEDTITRVAIDRTRKIVGFASIRFVSGNQIHASPVYADDEKIALDLLTVLLSQVPNLASYSNFGVLYPETNHSVQRVLEKLSLNRQEVHPIYRNQYRTQILPVLWDKVYGNDKTTHSIT
;
A
#
# COMPACT_ATOMS: atom_id res chain seq x y z
N MET A 1 10.46 31.93 2.35
CA MET A 1 10.91 31.67 0.98
C MET A 1 10.41 32.80 0.10
N PRO A 2 11.22 33.36 -0.81
CA PRO A 2 10.71 34.25 -1.83
C PRO A 2 9.67 33.50 -2.68
N PRO A 3 8.58 34.15 -3.15
CA PRO A 3 7.55 33.49 -3.93
C PRO A 3 8.16 32.89 -5.21
N ASN A 4 7.89 31.61 -5.45
CA ASN A 4 8.32 30.92 -6.67
C ASN A 4 7.63 31.58 -7.87
N LEU A 5 8.39 32.37 -8.65
CA LEU A 5 7.88 33.15 -9.78
C LEU A 5 7.16 32.26 -10.81
N GLU A 6 7.65 31.04 -11.02
CA GLU A 6 7.07 30.06 -11.94
C GLU A 6 5.71 29.52 -11.46
N ALA A 7 5.56 29.31 -10.14
CA ALA A 7 4.28 28.91 -9.55
C ALA A 7 3.22 30.01 -9.69
N ASN A 8 3.64 31.28 -9.59
CA ASN A 8 2.76 32.43 -9.80
C ASN A 8 2.37 32.64 -11.26
N GLU A 9 3.17 32.16 -12.22
CA GLU A 9 2.82 32.20 -13.65
C GLU A 9 1.87 31.05 -14.02
N LYS A 10 2.15 29.80 -13.60
CA LYS A 10 1.22 28.67 -13.77
C LYS A 10 -0.15 28.97 -13.17
N LEU A 11 -0.22 29.59 -11.99
CA LEU A 11 -1.50 29.94 -11.37
C LEU A 11 -2.33 30.92 -12.22
N LYS A 12 -1.69 31.82 -12.98
CA LYS A 12 -2.38 32.81 -13.82
C LYS A 12 -3.04 32.18 -15.05
N SER A 13 -2.60 31.01 -15.50
CA SER A 13 -3.24 30.28 -16.61
C SER A 13 -4.39 29.38 -16.16
N VAL A 14 -4.66 29.27 -14.86
CA VAL A 14 -5.75 28.42 -14.36
C VAL A 14 -7.08 29.16 -14.39
N LYS A 15 -8.00 28.67 -15.21
CA LYS A 15 -9.40 29.05 -15.21
C LYS A 15 -10.21 28.10 -14.32
N VAL A 16 -10.93 28.67 -13.36
CA VAL A 16 -11.87 27.89 -12.56
C VAL A 16 -13.18 27.70 -13.34
N ILE A 17 -13.61 26.45 -13.48
CA ILE A 17 -14.88 26.07 -14.11
C ILE A 17 -15.72 25.33 -13.07
N VAL A 18 -16.97 25.75 -12.94
CA VAL A 18 -17.96 25.10 -12.09
C VAL A 18 -18.89 24.25 -12.96
N ASN A 19 -19.09 23.00 -12.57
CA ASN A 19 -19.84 21.99 -13.30
C ASN A 19 -19.36 21.82 -14.75
N PRO A 20 -18.10 21.40 -14.93
CA PRO A 20 -17.47 21.27 -16.23
C PRO A 20 -18.15 20.20 -17.10
N GLU A 21 -17.86 20.24 -18.40
CA GLU A 21 -18.29 19.21 -19.33
C GLU A 21 -17.71 17.83 -18.99
N ARG A 22 -18.40 16.77 -19.44
CA ARG A 22 -18.01 15.37 -19.16
C ARG A 22 -16.58 15.04 -19.61
N LYS A 23 -16.06 15.69 -20.65
CA LYS A 23 -14.69 15.46 -21.13
C LYS A 23 -13.64 15.69 -20.02
N TYR A 24 -13.80 16.74 -19.22
CA TYR A 24 -12.90 17.05 -18.11
C TYR A 24 -13.10 16.08 -16.95
N MET A 25 -14.32 15.60 -16.74
CA MET A 25 -14.62 14.63 -15.69
C MET A 25 -13.99 13.28 -15.98
N VAL A 26 -14.03 12.82 -17.23
CA VAL A 26 -13.38 11.57 -17.66
C VAL A 26 -11.86 11.69 -17.53
N GLN A 27 -11.30 12.85 -17.86
CA GLN A 27 -9.88 13.13 -17.65
C GLN A 27 -9.51 13.08 -16.16
N LEU A 28 -10.27 13.77 -15.30
CA LEU A 28 -10.05 13.70 -13.85
C LEU A 28 -10.26 12.29 -13.29
N GLU A 29 -11.27 11.57 -13.77
CA GLU A 29 -11.54 10.16 -13.48
C GLU A 29 -10.31 9.31 -13.72
N GLN A 30 -9.77 9.43 -14.93
CA GLN A 30 -8.55 8.76 -15.29
C GLN A 30 -7.38 9.23 -14.42
N SER A 31 -7.28 10.53 -14.14
CA SER A 31 -6.21 11.11 -13.34
C SER A 31 -6.18 10.58 -11.92
N PHE A 32 -7.22 10.77 -11.10
CA PHE A 32 -7.20 10.23 -9.73
C PHE A 32 -7.30 8.70 -9.70
N ALA A 33 -7.86 8.03 -10.73
CA ALA A 33 -7.77 6.58 -10.82
C ALA A 33 -6.32 6.17 -11.01
N ASN A 34 -5.56 6.86 -11.87
CA ASN A 34 -4.15 6.63 -12.22
C ASN A 34 -3.18 7.01 -11.12
N THR A 35 -3.48 8.07 -10.39
CA THR A 35 -2.59 8.70 -9.42
C THR A 35 -2.97 8.24 -8.01
N GLU A 36 -4.22 8.42 -7.59
CA GLU A 36 -4.64 8.18 -6.19
C GLU A 36 -5.37 6.85 -5.94
N ARG A 37 -5.71 6.08 -6.98
CA ARG A 37 -6.45 4.79 -6.89
C ARG A 37 -7.83 4.92 -6.29
N TRP A 38 -8.42 6.10 -6.41
CA TRP A 38 -9.70 6.34 -5.79
C TRP A 38 -10.76 5.37 -6.32
N ASN A 39 -11.47 4.76 -5.37
CA ASN A 39 -12.51 3.75 -5.52
C ASN A 39 -13.78 4.32 -6.17
N ILE A 40 -13.67 4.69 -7.44
CA ILE A 40 -14.71 5.43 -8.16
C ILE A 40 -15.28 4.53 -9.24
N ARG A 41 -16.61 4.45 -9.29
CA ARG A 41 -17.30 3.73 -10.37
C ARG A 41 -17.27 4.60 -11.63
N PRO A 42 -17.30 4.01 -12.83
CA PRO A 42 -17.67 4.74 -14.03
C PRO A 42 -19.00 5.46 -13.82
N ASP A 43 -19.09 6.74 -14.21
CA ASP A 43 -20.28 7.59 -14.06
C ASP A 43 -20.66 7.95 -12.61
N GLU A 44 -19.78 7.77 -11.62
CA GLU A 44 -20.05 8.13 -10.22
C GLU A 44 -20.51 9.59 -10.06
N PHE A 45 -19.94 10.51 -10.84
CA PHE A 45 -20.37 11.92 -10.83
C PHE A 45 -21.82 12.12 -11.27
N LYS A 46 -22.33 11.28 -12.15
CA LYS A 46 -23.74 11.32 -12.57
C LYS A 46 -24.63 10.98 -11.39
N VAL A 47 -24.24 9.99 -10.58
CA VAL A 47 -24.93 9.61 -9.34
C VAL A 47 -24.94 10.79 -8.38
N TRP A 48 -23.80 11.43 -8.11
CA TRP A 48 -23.75 12.56 -7.18
C TRP A 48 -24.58 13.75 -7.64
N LYS A 49 -24.44 14.12 -8.92
CA LYS A 49 -25.20 15.22 -9.52
C LYS A 49 -26.72 15.01 -9.43
N SER A 50 -27.17 13.75 -9.52
CA SER A 50 -28.59 13.43 -9.36
C SER A 50 -29.00 13.25 -7.89
N SER A 51 -28.08 12.97 -6.97
CA SER A 51 -28.40 12.56 -5.60
C SER A 51 -28.55 13.70 -4.60
N TYR A 52 -27.79 14.79 -4.76
CA TYR A 52 -27.76 15.88 -3.79
C TYR A 52 -28.72 17.04 -4.14
N ASP A 53 -29.09 17.82 -3.12
CA ASP A 53 -29.88 19.06 -3.27
C ASP A 53 -29.15 20.17 -4.02
N GLY A 54 -27.82 20.08 -4.03
CA GLY A 54 -26.94 20.82 -4.89
C GLY A 54 -25.64 20.05 -4.99
N HIS A 55 -25.07 19.96 -6.18
CA HIS A 55 -23.77 19.37 -6.38
C HIS A 55 -22.99 20.24 -7.36
N TRP A 56 -21.75 20.53 -7.01
CA TRP A 56 -20.81 21.29 -7.80
C TRP A 56 -19.52 20.51 -7.89
N MET A 57 -19.15 20.14 -9.11
CA MET A 57 -17.74 19.85 -9.36
C MET A 57 -17.07 21.15 -9.73
N ILE A 58 -16.06 21.55 -8.99
CA ILE A 58 -15.30 22.78 -9.25
C ILE A 58 -13.92 22.33 -9.69
N ILE A 59 -13.51 22.71 -10.90
CA ILE A 59 -12.23 22.31 -11.47
C ILE A 59 -11.41 23.55 -11.82
N GLY A 60 -10.09 23.44 -11.73
CA GLY A 60 -9.17 24.32 -12.41
C GLY A 60 -8.83 23.69 -13.74
N VAL A 61 -8.94 24.43 -14.83
CA VAL A 61 -8.48 24.05 -16.16
C VAL A 61 -7.34 24.98 -16.53
N ASP A 62 -6.25 24.40 -17.01
CA ASP A 62 -5.19 25.18 -17.62
C ASP A 62 -5.65 25.71 -18.98
N GLU A 63 -5.71 27.03 -19.12
CA GLU A 63 -6.22 27.71 -20.32
C GLU A 63 -5.35 27.46 -21.54
N GLU A 64 -4.07 27.10 -21.36
CA GLU A 64 -3.16 26.82 -22.47
C GLU A 64 -3.40 25.43 -23.07
N THR A 65 -3.66 24.43 -22.23
CA THR A 65 -3.76 23.02 -22.65
C THR A 65 -5.20 22.48 -22.69
N ASP A 66 -6.17 23.23 -22.18
CA ASP A 66 -7.55 22.80 -21.99
C ASP A 66 -7.66 21.49 -21.17
N GLN A 67 -6.72 21.26 -20.25
CA GLN A 67 -6.70 20.10 -19.35
C GLN A 67 -7.10 20.47 -17.92
N PRO A 68 -7.84 19.60 -17.20
CA PRO A 68 -8.20 19.82 -15.81
C PRO A 68 -7.01 19.48 -14.90
N VAL A 69 -6.68 20.40 -14.00
CA VAL A 69 -5.43 20.35 -13.22
C VAL A 69 -5.65 20.23 -11.72
N CYS A 70 -6.85 20.57 -11.26
CA CYS A 70 -7.28 20.32 -9.89
C CYS A 70 -8.80 20.28 -9.87
N CYS A 71 -9.36 19.64 -8.85
CA CYS A 71 -10.79 19.64 -8.62
C CYS A 71 -11.13 19.57 -7.13
N VAL A 72 -12.36 19.94 -6.84
CA VAL A 72 -13.02 19.67 -5.57
C VAL A 72 -14.49 19.39 -5.85
N SER A 73 -15.02 18.33 -5.23
CA SER A 73 -16.44 18.05 -5.21
C SER A 73 -17.08 18.72 -4.00
N LEU A 74 -18.16 19.44 -4.24
CA LEU A 74 -18.96 20.08 -3.22
C LEU A 74 -20.40 19.58 -3.36
N ALA A 75 -20.95 19.00 -2.31
CA ALA A 75 -22.38 18.71 -2.23
C ALA A 75 -23.03 19.57 -1.17
N ARG A 76 -24.25 20.03 -1.46
CA ARG A 76 -25.18 20.60 -0.49
C ARG A 76 -26.21 19.54 -0.18
N GLU A 77 -26.36 19.34 1.11
CA GLU A 77 -27.29 18.44 1.74
C GLU A 77 -28.17 19.24 2.70
N ARG A 78 -29.20 18.59 3.23
CA ARG A 78 -30.03 19.16 4.28
C ARG A 78 -29.96 18.28 5.50
N LEU A 79 -29.84 18.91 6.66
CA LEU A 79 -30.12 18.25 7.91
C LEU A 79 -31.61 17.96 8.01
N GLN A 80 -32.00 17.00 8.84
CA GLN A 80 -33.41 16.67 9.08
C GLN A 80 -34.24 17.86 9.59
N ASN A 81 -33.61 18.84 10.25
CA ASN A 81 -34.26 20.07 10.69
C ASN A 81 -34.41 21.13 9.56
N GLY A 82 -33.95 20.82 8.35
CA GLY A 82 -34.00 21.68 7.16
C GLY A 82 -32.77 22.56 6.96
N ASP A 83 -31.84 22.63 7.93
CA ASP A 83 -30.64 23.46 7.82
C ASP A 83 -29.69 22.91 6.73
N PRO A 84 -29.05 23.78 5.94
CA PRO A 84 -28.07 23.34 4.95
C PRO A 84 -26.79 22.82 5.62
N LEU A 85 -26.29 21.70 5.11
CA LEU A 85 -24.95 21.20 5.41
C LEU A 85 -24.22 20.95 4.10
N PHE A 86 -22.94 21.28 4.04
CA PHE A 86 -22.13 20.99 2.87
C PHE A 86 -21.13 19.88 3.17
N SER A 87 -20.91 19.00 2.20
CA SER A 87 -19.83 18.02 2.21
C SER A 87 -18.82 18.37 1.12
N ILE A 88 -17.54 18.35 1.50
CA ILE A 88 -16.43 18.50 0.57
C ILE A 88 -15.74 17.15 0.45
N GLY A 89 -15.58 16.68 -0.78
CA GLY A 89 -14.87 15.46 -1.11
C GLY A 89 -14.09 15.62 -2.40
N TYR A 90 -13.36 14.58 -2.80
CA TYR A 90 -12.63 14.54 -4.08
C TYR A 90 -11.76 15.79 -4.33
N PHE A 91 -11.13 16.31 -3.27
CA PHE A 91 -10.17 17.39 -3.41
C PHE A 91 -8.86 16.83 -3.96
N TYR A 92 -8.64 17.07 -5.25
CA TYR A 92 -7.51 16.53 -5.99
C TYR A 92 -6.78 17.65 -6.72
N CYS A 93 -5.47 17.48 -6.82
CA CYS A 93 -4.63 18.30 -7.67
C CYS A 93 -3.73 17.36 -8.44
N VAL A 94 -3.74 17.49 -9.77
CA VAL A 94 -2.81 16.80 -10.66
C VAL A 94 -1.40 17.01 -10.11
N PRO A 95 -0.58 15.94 -9.96
CA PRO A 95 0.70 15.99 -9.25
C PRO A 95 1.58 17.19 -9.61
N THR A 96 1.61 17.55 -10.88
CA THR A 96 2.45 18.61 -11.49
C THR A 96 1.96 20.02 -11.22
N TRP A 97 0.71 20.14 -10.80
CA TRP A 97 0.07 21.39 -10.40
C TRP A 97 0.04 21.58 -8.88
N ARG A 98 0.52 20.60 -8.11
CA ARG A 98 0.59 20.71 -6.64
C ARG A 98 1.56 21.82 -6.23
N GLY A 99 1.22 22.55 -5.17
CA GLY A 99 2.04 23.67 -4.68
C GLY A 99 1.98 24.94 -5.51
N THR A 100 1.29 24.94 -6.68
CA THR A 100 1.07 26.17 -7.48
C THR A 100 0.04 27.10 -6.87
N GLY A 101 -0.84 26.56 -5.99
CA GLY A 101 -1.97 27.27 -5.43
C GLY A 101 -3.29 27.06 -6.19
N CYS A 102 -3.32 26.31 -7.30
CA CYS A 102 -4.57 26.04 -8.02
C CYS A 102 -5.59 25.27 -7.16
N GLY A 103 -5.12 24.35 -6.32
CA GLY A 103 -5.94 23.69 -5.30
C GLY A 103 -6.59 24.69 -4.34
N ASN A 104 -5.86 25.75 -3.95
CA ASN A 104 -6.45 26.82 -3.14
C ASN A 104 -7.55 27.53 -3.91
N LEU A 105 -7.40 27.80 -5.21
CA LEU A 105 -8.42 28.49 -6.00
C LEU A 105 -9.74 27.71 -6.05
N VAL A 106 -9.69 26.41 -6.36
CA VAL A 106 -10.91 25.59 -6.43
C VAL A 106 -11.53 25.39 -5.06
N PHE A 107 -10.71 25.23 -4.01
CA PHE A 107 -11.20 25.08 -2.64
C PHE A 107 -11.78 26.39 -2.09
N ASP A 108 -11.12 27.53 -2.31
CA ASP A 108 -11.61 28.87 -1.96
C ASP A 108 -12.94 29.15 -2.69
N THR A 109 -13.08 28.70 -3.94
CA THR A 109 -14.34 28.78 -4.70
C THR A 109 -15.43 27.93 -4.03
N ALA A 110 -15.13 26.69 -3.64
CA ALA A 110 -16.07 25.84 -2.89
C ALA A 110 -16.50 26.50 -1.57
N MET A 111 -15.56 27.08 -0.84
CA MET A 111 -15.84 27.81 0.40
C MET A 111 -16.71 29.05 0.15
N GLY A 112 -16.60 29.69 -1.01
CA GLY A 112 -17.50 30.77 -1.44
C GLY A 112 -18.95 30.30 -1.58
N TYR A 113 -19.20 29.10 -2.12
CA TYR A 113 -20.53 28.49 -2.18
C TYR A 113 -21.06 28.08 -0.80
N ILE A 114 -20.18 27.60 0.08
CA ILE A 114 -20.53 27.25 1.46
C ILE A 114 -20.93 28.51 2.24
N GLY A 115 -20.19 29.61 2.06
CA GLY A 115 -20.42 30.88 2.73
C GLY A 115 -20.42 30.73 4.26
N GLU A 116 -21.47 31.21 4.91
CA GLU A 116 -21.65 31.09 6.36
C GLU A 116 -22.26 29.75 6.79
N ASN A 117 -22.47 28.77 5.91
CA ASN A 117 -23.06 27.49 6.31
C ASN A 117 -22.02 26.57 6.97
N ASP A 118 -22.50 25.51 7.64
CA ASP A 118 -21.61 24.46 8.13
C ASP A 118 -21.16 23.56 6.99
N ALA A 119 -19.99 22.95 7.15
CA ALA A 119 -19.44 22.00 6.19
C ALA A 119 -18.63 20.92 6.90
N TYR A 120 -18.51 19.75 6.27
CA TYR A 120 -17.66 18.67 6.72
C TYR A 120 -16.87 18.03 5.57
N LEU A 121 -15.79 17.33 5.93
CA LEU A 121 -14.97 16.54 5.02
C LEU A 121 -14.28 15.39 5.75
N PHE A 122 -13.80 14.42 5.00
CA PHE A 122 -12.89 13.38 5.46
C PHE A 122 -11.45 13.83 5.16
N ALA A 123 -10.66 14.05 6.20
CA ALA A 123 -9.29 14.50 6.04
C ALA A 123 -8.31 13.33 6.18
N VAL A 124 -7.48 13.12 5.17
CA VAL A 124 -6.22 12.37 5.35
C VAL A 124 -5.32 13.12 6.33
N GLU A 125 -4.50 12.37 7.07
CA GLU A 125 -3.65 12.91 8.13
C GLU A 125 -2.84 14.15 7.71
N LYS A 126 -2.21 14.09 6.54
CA LYS A 126 -1.36 15.17 6.03
C LYS A 126 -2.11 16.46 5.70
N MET A 127 -3.40 16.38 5.34
CA MET A 127 -4.20 17.53 4.93
C MET A 127 -5.05 18.10 6.06
N SER A 128 -5.32 17.31 7.11
CA SER A 128 -6.11 17.70 8.28
C SER A 128 -5.68 19.03 8.92
N PRO A 129 -4.38 19.30 9.19
CA PRO A 129 -3.94 20.59 9.72
C PRO A 129 -4.18 21.77 8.76
N TRP A 130 -4.11 21.52 7.45
CA TRP A 130 -4.31 22.55 6.43
C TRP A 130 -5.78 22.99 6.36
N TYR A 131 -6.72 22.03 6.31
CA TYR A 131 -8.16 22.33 6.33
C TYR A 131 -8.55 23.10 7.61
N ALA A 132 -8.05 22.66 8.77
CA ALA A 132 -8.30 23.31 10.05
C ALA A 132 -7.77 24.76 10.06
N LYS A 133 -6.49 24.95 9.73
CA LYS A 133 -5.84 26.27 9.79
C LYS A 133 -6.38 27.27 8.77
N ARG A 134 -6.67 26.82 7.54
CA ARG A 134 -7.03 27.72 6.44
C ARG A 134 -8.53 27.95 6.33
N HIS A 135 -9.34 26.92 6.54
CA HIS A 135 -10.77 26.93 6.25
C HIS A 135 -11.66 26.70 7.47
N GLY A 136 -11.06 26.55 8.65
CA GLY A 136 -11.79 26.44 9.91
C GLY A 136 -12.40 25.07 10.16
N PHE A 137 -11.95 24.02 9.47
CA PHE A 137 -12.32 22.62 9.76
C PHE A 137 -11.63 22.11 11.04
N ASP A 138 -11.82 22.81 12.15
CA ASP A 138 -11.11 22.60 13.41
C ASP A 138 -11.91 21.75 14.42
N LYS A 139 -13.16 21.38 14.09
CA LYS A 139 -13.98 20.49 14.89
C LYS A 139 -13.78 19.06 14.42
N ILE A 140 -12.79 18.40 15.02
CA ILE A 140 -12.26 17.12 14.56
C ILE A 140 -12.81 15.98 15.43
N LEU A 141 -13.25 14.88 14.82
CA LEU A 141 -13.62 13.68 15.60
C LEU A 141 -12.42 13.13 16.39
N PRO A 142 -12.61 12.58 17.60
CA PRO A 142 -11.51 12.13 18.44
C PRO A 142 -10.92 10.77 18.02
N PHE A 143 -11.39 10.18 16.92
CA PHE A 143 -11.02 8.84 16.46
C PHE A 143 -10.79 8.83 14.95
N TRP A 144 -10.11 7.80 14.44
CA TRP A 144 -9.91 7.60 13.00
C TRP A 144 -11.00 6.71 12.38
N HIS A 145 -11.23 6.87 11.09
CA HIS A 145 -11.80 5.82 10.27
C HIS A 145 -10.68 4.86 9.86
N ILE A 146 -10.94 3.57 10.09
CA ILE A 146 -10.03 2.46 9.83
C ILE A 146 -10.47 1.80 8.53
N THR A 147 -9.55 1.55 7.63
CA THR A 147 -9.75 0.71 6.45
C THR A 147 -9.45 -0.73 6.79
N VAL A 148 -10.24 -1.67 6.27
CA VAL A 148 -9.93 -3.10 6.24
C VAL A 148 -9.76 -3.53 4.79
N ASP A 149 -8.70 -4.28 4.51
CA ASP A 149 -8.44 -4.90 3.22
C ASP A 149 -8.48 -6.42 3.35
N ILE A 150 -9.29 -7.07 2.50
CA ILE A 150 -9.57 -8.50 2.51
C ILE A 150 -9.40 -9.04 1.10
N LEU A 151 -8.66 -10.14 0.93
CA LEU A 151 -8.67 -10.86 -0.34
C LEU A 151 -9.96 -11.68 -0.45
N PRO A 152 -10.79 -11.51 -1.50
CA PRO A 152 -12.08 -12.19 -1.59
C PRO A 152 -12.01 -13.72 -1.53
N LYS A 153 -10.90 -14.32 -1.95
CA LYS A 153 -10.63 -15.77 -1.83
C LYS A 153 -10.55 -16.30 -0.38
N ASP A 154 -10.26 -15.42 0.58
CA ASP A 154 -10.11 -15.77 1.99
C ASP A 154 -11.44 -15.65 2.76
N ILE A 155 -12.50 -15.16 2.08
CA ILE A 155 -13.84 -15.04 2.66
C ILE A 155 -14.49 -16.42 2.77
N VAL A 156 -14.86 -16.78 3.99
CA VAL A 156 -15.67 -17.95 4.31
C VAL A 156 -16.99 -17.46 4.88
N LEU A 157 -18.07 -17.59 4.10
CA LEU A 157 -19.39 -17.12 4.49
C LEU A 157 -19.99 -18.06 5.55
N PRO A 158 -20.22 -17.60 6.79
CA PRO A 158 -20.93 -18.40 7.78
C PRO A 158 -22.43 -18.37 7.48
N ASP A 159 -23.16 -19.28 8.14
CA ASP A 159 -24.63 -19.26 8.09
C ASP A 159 -25.16 -17.98 8.76
N PRO A 160 -26.15 -17.30 8.14
CA PRO A 160 -26.86 -16.20 8.80
C PRO A 160 -27.49 -16.65 10.11
N CYS A 161 -27.66 -15.75 11.08
CA CYS A 161 -28.20 -16.13 12.40
C CYS A 161 -29.67 -16.61 12.35
N GLY A 162 -30.37 -16.40 11.22
CA GLY A 162 -31.73 -16.87 10.95
C GLY A 162 -32.84 -16.05 11.61
N LYS A 163 -32.50 -15.01 12.39
CA LYS A 163 -33.49 -14.15 13.09
C LYS A 163 -34.09 -13.07 12.21
N TYR A 164 -33.44 -12.72 11.11
CA TYR A 164 -33.84 -11.62 10.22
C TYR A 164 -34.10 -12.15 8.81
N GLN A 165 -35.07 -11.53 8.13
CA GLN A 165 -35.24 -11.71 6.69
C GLN A 165 -34.30 -10.74 5.99
N ILE A 166 -33.34 -11.26 5.24
CA ILE A 166 -32.44 -10.45 4.41
C ILE A 166 -33.07 -10.28 3.03
N LYS A 167 -33.39 -9.04 2.67
CA LYS A 167 -34.06 -8.67 1.40
C LYS A 167 -33.24 -7.66 0.64
N ASN A 168 -33.49 -7.51 -0.66
CA ASN A 168 -33.02 -6.32 -1.37
C ASN A 168 -33.63 -5.07 -0.73
N CYS A 169 -32.92 -3.93 -0.72
CA CYS A 169 -33.42 -2.71 -0.07
C CYS A 169 -34.75 -2.23 -0.68
N GLU A 170 -34.89 -2.35 -2.00
CA GLU A 170 -36.14 -2.05 -2.71
C GLU A 170 -37.31 -2.93 -2.24
N GLU A 171 -37.08 -4.24 -2.09
CA GLU A 171 -38.08 -5.21 -1.60
C GLU A 171 -38.44 -5.01 -0.12
N ALA A 172 -37.49 -4.54 0.69
CA ALA A 172 -37.75 -4.17 2.08
C ALA A 172 -38.62 -2.92 2.21
N GLY A 173 -38.63 -2.07 1.17
CA GLY A 173 -39.37 -0.83 1.06
C GLY A 173 -38.54 0.38 1.49
N TRP A 174 -38.29 1.29 0.54
CA TRP A 174 -37.45 2.47 0.74
C TRP A 174 -37.86 3.33 1.93
N ASP A 175 -39.15 3.55 2.17
CA ASP A 175 -39.61 4.32 3.33
C ASP A 175 -39.15 3.74 4.67
N LYS A 176 -39.03 2.41 4.78
CA LYS A 176 -38.54 1.75 6.00
C LYS A 176 -37.02 1.85 6.12
N VAL A 177 -36.30 1.72 5.00
CA VAL A 177 -34.84 1.92 4.95
C VAL A 177 -34.50 3.36 5.36
N HIS A 178 -35.23 4.34 4.82
CA HIS A 178 -35.07 5.75 5.14
C HIS A 178 -35.43 6.09 6.58
N ALA A 179 -36.51 5.50 7.09
CA ALA A 179 -36.89 5.66 8.49
C ALA A 179 -35.79 5.13 9.42
N TYR A 180 -35.14 4.02 9.07
CA TYR A 180 -34.02 3.48 9.82
C TYR A 180 -32.75 4.36 9.69
N ASP A 181 -32.38 4.75 8.46
CA ASP A 181 -31.25 5.65 8.20
C ASP A 181 -31.35 6.95 9.01
N SER A 182 -32.55 7.52 9.09
CA SER A 182 -32.82 8.76 9.83
C SER A 182 -32.56 8.63 11.34
N THR A 183 -32.45 7.42 11.89
CA THR A 183 -32.06 7.20 13.30
C THR A 183 -30.55 7.27 13.52
N ILE A 184 -29.76 7.19 12.44
CA ILE A 184 -28.29 7.13 12.47
C ILE A 184 -27.69 8.40 11.84
N CYS A 185 -28.15 8.75 10.63
CA CYS A 185 -27.66 9.89 9.88
C CYS A 185 -28.58 11.10 10.06
N CYS A 186 -28.03 12.21 10.54
CA CYS A 186 -28.75 13.47 10.68
C CYS A 186 -29.01 14.20 9.35
N ILE A 187 -28.51 13.67 8.23
CA ILE A 187 -28.66 14.22 6.89
C ILE A 187 -29.88 13.59 6.23
N GLU A 188 -30.74 14.41 5.63
CA GLU A 188 -31.80 13.98 4.71
C GLU A 188 -31.14 13.57 3.39
N ARG A 189 -31.04 12.25 3.18
CA ARG A 189 -30.31 11.67 2.04
C ARG A 189 -31.05 10.55 1.36
N ARG A 190 -32.39 10.56 1.42
CA ARG A 190 -33.26 9.55 0.79
C ARG A 190 -32.90 9.31 -0.67
N LYS A 191 -32.80 10.42 -1.42
CA LYS A 191 -32.47 10.40 -2.84
C LYS A 191 -31.10 9.80 -3.12
N TYR A 192 -30.11 10.11 -2.28
CA TYR A 192 -28.77 9.56 -2.40
C TYR A 192 -28.76 8.05 -2.15
N LEU A 193 -29.45 7.58 -1.09
CA LEU A 193 -29.56 6.15 -0.80
C LEU A 193 -30.24 5.40 -1.94
N GLU A 194 -31.41 5.85 -2.39
CA GLU A 194 -32.14 5.23 -3.50
C GLU A 194 -31.29 5.17 -4.77
N THR A 195 -30.68 6.29 -5.16
CA THR A 195 -29.88 6.36 -6.39
C THR A 195 -28.65 5.46 -6.32
N THR A 196 -27.94 5.47 -5.20
CA THR A 196 -26.66 4.78 -5.05
C THR A 196 -26.83 3.28 -4.86
N MET A 197 -27.80 2.88 -4.03
CA MET A 197 -28.01 1.49 -3.63
C MET A 197 -28.89 0.70 -4.61
N ALA A 198 -29.63 1.38 -5.49
CA ALA A 198 -30.34 0.76 -6.62
C ALA A 198 -29.50 0.75 -7.92
N TRP A 199 -28.25 1.21 -7.87
CA TRP A 199 -27.41 1.27 -9.06
C TRP A 199 -27.07 -0.15 -9.58
N PRO A 200 -27.06 -0.40 -10.91
CA PRO A 200 -26.89 -1.75 -11.45
C PRO A 200 -25.64 -2.51 -11.00
N SER A 201 -24.53 -1.81 -10.69
CA SER A 201 -23.29 -2.40 -10.17
C SER A 201 -23.18 -2.37 -8.65
N THR A 202 -24.32 -2.39 -7.96
CA THR A 202 -24.40 -2.31 -6.50
C THR A 202 -25.35 -3.35 -5.97
N VAL A 203 -24.86 -4.15 -5.04
CA VAL A 203 -25.66 -5.11 -4.29
C VAL A 203 -26.07 -4.43 -2.99
N SER A 204 -27.37 -4.27 -2.75
CA SER A 204 -27.87 -3.67 -1.51
C SER A 204 -28.83 -4.61 -0.78
N LYS A 205 -28.66 -4.72 0.53
CA LYS A 205 -29.47 -5.61 1.38
C LYS A 205 -29.97 -4.88 2.62
N ALA A 206 -31.16 -5.24 3.07
CA ALA A 206 -31.76 -4.79 4.31
C ALA A 206 -32.17 -5.99 5.16
N ALA A 207 -31.93 -5.89 6.47
CA ALA A 207 -32.40 -6.86 7.46
C ALA A 207 -33.75 -6.41 8.02
N VAL A 208 -34.74 -7.29 7.91
CA VAL A 208 -36.12 -7.07 8.38
C VAL A 208 -36.42 -8.03 9.52
N ASN A 209 -36.83 -7.50 10.67
CA ASN A 209 -37.20 -8.30 11.84
C ASN A 209 -38.59 -8.96 11.67
N HIS A 210 -39.01 -9.78 12.65
CA HIS A 210 -40.30 -10.47 12.63
C HIS A 210 -41.53 -9.55 12.64
N GLU A 211 -41.37 -8.29 13.07
CA GLU A 211 -42.42 -7.26 13.04
C GLU A 211 -42.49 -6.53 11.69
N GLY A 212 -41.60 -6.86 10.74
CA GLY A 212 -41.53 -6.21 9.43
C GLY A 212 -40.81 -4.86 9.43
N LYS A 213 -40.04 -4.55 10.50
CA LYS A 213 -39.23 -3.33 10.63
C LYS A 213 -37.81 -3.56 10.10
N VAL A 214 -37.27 -2.59 9.36
CA VAL A 214 -35.84 -2.57 8.98
C VAL A 214 -35.00 -2.26 10.21
N VAL A 215 -34.03 -3.12 10.51
CA VAL A 215 -33.11 -3.01 11.66
C VAL A 215 -31.64 -2.91 11.25
N GLY A 216 -31.38 -2.90 9.95
CA GLY A 216 -30.06 -2.72 9.36
C GLY A 216 -30.14 -2.76 7.84
N PHE A 217 -29.15 -2.16 7.17
CA PHE A 217 -28.98 -2.24 5.74
C PHE A 217 -27.52 -1.99 5.35
N GLY A 218 -27.17 -2.28 4.11
CA GLY A 218 -25.85 -2.02 3.57
C GLY A 218 -25.83 -2.12 2.06
N SER A 219 -24.70 -1.72 1.48
CA SER A 219 -24.41 -1.97 0.07
C SER A 219 -22.96 -2.38 -0.19
N ILE A 220 -22.73 -3.16 -1.24
CA ILE A 220 -21.40 -3.41 -1.81
C ILE A 220 -21.41 -2.89 -3.24
N ARG A 221 -20.43 -2.04 -3.57
CA ARG A 221 -20.23 -1.51 -4.91
C ARG A 221 -19.12 -2.28 -5.61
N ILE A 222 -19.32 -2.61 -6.88
CA ILE A 222 -18.24 -3.03 -7.77
C ILE A 222 -17.60 -1.75 -8.31
N ILE A 223 -16.32 -1.54 -8.00
CA ILE A 223 -15.56 -0.34 -8.35
C ILE A 223 -14.50 -0.66 -9.42
N SER A 224 -13.75 0.37 -9.83
CA SER A 224 -12.65 0.22 -10.77
C SER A 224 -11.64 -0.85 -10.32
N GLN A 225 -10.90 -1.45 -11.26
CA GLN A 225 -9.85 -2.46 -11.00
C GLN A 225 -10.34 -3.80 -10.43
N ASN A 226 -11.62 -4.12 -10.63
CA ASN A 226 -12.21 -5.39 -10.21
C ASN A 226 -12.20 -5.58 -8.68
N GLU A 227 -12.45 -4.50 -7.95
CA GLU A 227 -12.48 -4.46 -6.49
C GLU A 227 -13.93 -4.30 -5.97
N LEU A 228 -14.15 -4.73 -4.73
CA LEU A 228 -15.42 -4.62 -4.02
C LEU A 228 -15.30 -3.60 -2.89
N TYR A 229 -16.30 -2.74 -2.77
CA TYR A 229 -16.33 -1.70 -1.74
C TYR A 229 -17.65 -1.74 -0.95
N PRO A 230 -17.68 -2.48 0.16
CA PRO A 230 -18.76 -2.38 1.14
C PRO A 230 -18.87 -0.96 1.71
N CYS A 231 -20.07 -0.40 1.71
CA CYS A 231 -20.33 0.95 2.17
C CYS A 231 -21.73 1.07 2.74
N LEU A 232 -21.91 2.04 3.64
CA LEU A 232 -23.19 2.33 4.30
C LEU A 232 -23.77 1.12 5.05
N ILE A 233 -22.92 0.29 5.65
CA ILE A 233 -23.39 -0.87 6.43
C ILE A 233 -23.78 -0.39 7.82
N TYR A 234 -25.08 -0.37 8.09
CA TYR A 234 -25.69 -0.01 9.36
C TYR A 234 -26.46 -1.18 9.97
N GLY A 235 -26.43 -1.29 11.29
CA GLY A 235 -27.15 -2.34 12.01
C GLY A 235 -27.39 -1.99 13.47
N GLU A 236 -28.53 -2.41 14.02
CA GLU A 236 -28.85 -2.26 15.45
C GLU A 236 -27.92 -3.09 16.34
N SER A 237 -27.23 -4.08 15.76
CA SER A 237 -26.24 -4.91 16.43
C SER A 237 -25.21 -5.46 15.43
N ALA A 238 -24.11 -5.98 15.95
CA ALA A 238 -23.10 -6.71 15.19
C ALA A 238 -23.71 -7.89 14.40
N GLU A 239 -24.65 -8.62 15.01
CA GLU A 239 -25.35 -9.73 14.37
C GLU A 239 -26.14 -9.28 13.14
N VAL A 240 -26.85 -8.14 13.23
CA VAL A 240 -27.58 -7.59 12.09
C VAL A 240 -26.64 -7.15 10.98
N ALA A 241 -25.57 -6.42 11.32
CA ALA A 241 -24.60 -5.95 10.33
C ALA A 241 -23.90 -7.12 9.63
N LYS A 242 -23.56 -8.18 10.38
CA LYS A 242 -22.99 -9.42 9.84
C LYS A 242 -23.94 -10.10 8.86
N ASP A 243 -25.21 -10.32 9.23
CA ASP A 243 -26.19 -10.95 8.33
C ASP A 243 -26.42 -10.12 7.05
N VAL A 244 -26.42 -8.78 7.15
CA VAL A 244 -26.47 -7.88 5.99
C VAL A 244 -25.24 -8.06 5.10
N LEU A 245 -24.04 -8.08 5.67
CA LEU A 245 -22.78 -8.28 4.94
C LEU A 245 -22.74 -9.63 4.24
N ILE A 246 -23.09 -10.72 4.93
CA ILE A 246 -23.21 -12.07 4.36
C ILE A 246 -24.21 -12.07 3.21
N GLY A 247 -25.39 -11.46 3.40
CA GLY A 247 -26.41 -11.39 2.36
C GLY A 247 -25.94 -10.65 1.11
N MET A 248 -25.10 -9.63 1.24
CA MET A 248 -24.52 -8.92 0.10
C MET A 248 -23.44 -9.76 -0.60
N LEU A 249 -22.52 -10.35 0.16
CA LEU A 249 -21.44 -11.18 -0.38
C LEU A 249 -21.96 -12.43 -1.10
N SER A 250 -22.97 -13.10 -0.52
CA SER A 250 -23.63 -14.26 -1.13
C SER A 250 -24.36 -13.95 -2.44
N ALA A 251 -24.65 -12.67 -2.71
CA ALA A 251 -25.31 -12.23 -3.93
C ALA A 251 -24.32 -11.77 -5.01
N ILE A 252 -23.01 -11.85 -4.76
CA ILE A 252 -21.96 -11.55 -5.74
C ILE A 252 -21.53 -12.84 -6.40
N ASP A 253 -21.75 -12.94 -7.72
CA ASP A 253 -21.29 -14.07 -8.51
C ASP A 253 -19.75 -14.10 -8.55
N ASN A 254 -19.18 -15.30 -8.41
CA ASN A 254 -17.73 -15.54 -8.44
C ASN A 254 -16.94 -14.59 -7.51
N LEU A 255 -17.37 -14.46 -6.25
CA LEU A 255 -16.74 -13.58 -5.25
C LEU A 255 -15.21 -13.68 -5.22
N GLU A 256 -14.65 -14.89 -5.32
CA GLU A 256 -13.21 -15.16 -5.33
C GLU A 256 -12.43 -14.55 -6.52
N SER A 257 -13.12 -14.12 -7.58
CA SER A 257 -12.50 -13.53 -8.77
C SER A 257 -12.17 -12.05 -8.63
N TYR A 258 -12.69 -11.37 -7.60
CA TYR A 258 -12.38 -9.98 -7.31
C TYR A 258 -10.99 -9.86 -6.68
N SER A 259 -10.28 -8.78 -7.00
CA SER A 259 -8.89 -8.58 -6.58
C SER A 259 -8.76 -8.17 -5.11
N MET A 260 -9.74 -7.44 -4.59
CA MET A 260 -9.77 -6.92 -3.23
C MET A 260 -11.21 -6.63 -2.80
N LEU A 261 -11.49 -6.80 -1.51
CA LEU A 261 -12.62 -6.21 -0.82
C LEU A 261 -12.07 -5.24 0.23
N SER A 262 -12.40 -3.96 0.11
CA SER A 262 -11.90 -2.91 1.02
C SER A 262 -13.05 -2.04 1.52
N PHE A 263 -13.05 -1.69 2.80
CA PHE A 263 -14.04 -0.74 3.35
C PHE A 263 -13.53 -0.01 4.59
N LEU A 264 -14.13 1.15 4.83
CA LEU A 264 -13.85 2.00 5.98
C LEU A 264 -14.85 1.78 7.11
N PHE A 265 -14.44 1.86 8.36
CA PHE A 265 -15.34 1.88 9.51
C PHE A 265 -14.81 2.81 10.63
N PRO A 266 -15.65 3.35 11.52
CA PRO A 266 -15.17 4.17 12.63
C PRO A 266 -14.43 3.29 13.65
N GLU A 267 -13.23 3.70 14.07
CA GLU A 267 -12.42 3.00 15.08
C GLU A 267 -13.18 2.74 16.39
N THR A 268 -14.18 3.55 16.70
CA THR A 268 -15.03 3.38 17.89
C THR A 268 -15.96 2.18 17.83
N ASN A 269 -16.28 1.68 16.63
CA ASN A 269 -17.08 0.46 16.50
C ASN A 269 -16.17 -0.77 16.59
N LYS A 270 -16.06 -1.30 17.82
CA LYS A 270 -15.19 -2.45 18.13
C LYS A 270 -15.73 -3.79 17.61
N GLU A 271 -16.96 -3.83 17.10
CA GLU A 271 -17.60 -5.04 16.60
C GLU A 271 -17.23 -5.37 15.14
N VAL A 272 -16.66 -4.43 14.39
CA VAL A 272 -16.32 -4.64 12.97
C VAL A 272 -15.20 -5.67 12.82
N LEU A 273 -14.11 -5.53 13.59
CA LEU A 273 -12.96 -6.44 13.49
C LEU A 273 -13.32 -7.89 13.86
N PRO A 274 -14.09 -8.18 14.93
CA PRO A 274 -14.59 -9.53 15.19
C PRO A 274 -15.42 -10.14 14.06
N ILE A 275 -16.26 -9.34 13.38
CA ILE A 275 -17.03 -9.80 12.21
C ILE A 275 -16.08 -10.16 11.07
N VAL A 276 -15.10 -9.29 10.79
CA VAL A 276 -14.11 -9.54 9.74
C VAL A 276 -13.27 -10.79 10.06
N GLU A 277 -12.79 -10.93 11.29
CA GLU A 277 -12.05 -12.09 11.78
C GLU A 277 -12.83 -13.39 11.54
N GLU A 278 -14.13 -13.41 11.85
CA GLU A 278 -15.00 -14.57 11.60
C GLU A 278 -15.12 -14.87 10.09
N LEU A 279 -15.32 -13.85 9.27
CA LEU A 279 -15.48 -13.97 7.81
C LEU A 279 -14.20 -14.42 7.10
N THR A 280 -13.03 -14.07 7.62
CA THR A 280 -11.75 -14.33 6.95
C THR A 280 -10.87 -15.34 7.67
N LYS A 281 -11.32 -15.85 8.83
CA LYS A 281 -10.51 -16.66 9.74
C LYS A 281 -9.19 -15.97 10.13
N GLY A 282 -9.23 -14.65 10.26
CA GLY A 282 -8.07 -13.81 10.60
C GLY A 282 -7.24 -13.33 9.42
N HIS A 283 -7.61 -13.65 8.18
CA HIS A 283 -6.89 -13.22 6.98
C HIS A 283 -7.35 -11.85 6.46
N PHE A 284 -6.88 -10.77 7.09
CA PHE A 284 -7.14 -9.39 6.66
C PHE A 284 -6.08 -8.43 7.20
N GLU A 285 -6.00 -7.23 6.59
CA GLU A 285 -5.19 -6.12 7.08
C GLU A 285 -6.08 -4.93 7.43
N TYR A 286 -5.65 -4.08 8.37
CA TYR A 286 -6.37 -2.84 8.68
C TYR A 286 -5.44 -1.71 9.10
N HIS A 287 -5.82 -0.48 8.77
CA HIS A 287 -5.01 0.71 9.06
C HIS A 287 -5.88 1.99 9.16
N PRO A 288 -5.50 2.99 9.95
CA PRO A 288 -6.20 4.28 9.99
C PRO A 288 -6.00 5.05 8.68
N LEU A 289 -7.04 5.74 8.20
CA LEU A 289 -6.97 6.46 6.92
C LEU A 289 -7.49 7.90 6.99
N TYR A 290 -8.73 8.09 7.47
CA TYR A 290 -9.41 9.39 7.44
C TYR A 290 -9.91 9.82 8.81
N ARG A 291 -10.09 11.13 8.98
CA ARG A 291 -10.76 11.69 10.14
C ARG A 291 -11.74 12.76 9.72
N ASN A 292 -12.97 12.69 10.22
CA ASN A 292 -13.94 13.74 9.91
C ASN A 292 -13.54 15.05 10.59
N GLN A 293 -13.67 16.11 9.81
CA GLN A 293 -13.53 17.47 10.29
C GLN A 293 -14.76 18.27 9.91
N TYR A 294 -15.23 19.10 10.83
CA TYR A 294 -16.35 19.99 10.65
C TYR A 294 -15.91 21.43 10.84
N ARG A 295 -16.60 22.36 10.18
CA ARG A 295 -16.33 23.78 10.33
C ARG A 295 -16.95 24.37 11.59
N LYS A 296 -18.21 24.01 11.90
CA LYS A 296 -18.94 24.59 13.03
C LYS A 296 -19.23 23.60 14.14
N ALA A 297 -19.81 22.46 13.82
CA ALA A 297 -20.26 21.50 14.84
C ALA A 297 -20.08 20.06 14.38
N ILE A 298 -19.47 19.24 15.26
CA ILE A 298 -19.48 17.78 15.12
C ILE A 298 -20.92 17.30 15.21
N ARG A 299 -21.29 16.41 14.30
CA ARG A 299 -22.63 15.81 14.28
C ARG A 299 -22.66 14.54 15.11
N PRO A 300 -23.65 14.39 16.01
CA PRO A 300 -23.83 13.15 16.74
C PRO A 300 -24.26 12.07 15.75
N VAL A 301 -23.51 10.98 15.72
CA VAL A 301 -23.82 9.75 14.99
C VAL A 301 -23.66 8.61 15.98
N PRO A 302 -24.60 7.66 16.05
CA PRO A 302 -24.44 6.45 16.85
C PRO A 302 -23.43 5.54 16.16
N TRP A 303 -22.14 5.84 16.31
CA TRP A 303 -21.05 5.17 15.59
C TRP A 303 -20.98 3.66 15.86
N GLU A 304 -21.51 3.19 16.99
CA GLU A 304 -21.70 1.77 17.31
C GLU A 304 -22.65 1.04 16.35
N LYS A 305 -23.50 1.76 15.62
CA LYS A 305 -24.39 1.22 14.58
C LYS A 305 -23.79 1.29 13.17
N VAL A 306 -22.58 1.83 13.01
CA VAL A 306 -21.93 2.09 11.72
C VAL A 306 -20.79 1.10 11.51
N PHE A 307 -20.96 0.15 10.59
CA PHE A 307 -20.03 -0.94 10.31
C PHE A 307 -19.23 -0.74 9.01
N ALA A 308 -19.74 0.07 8.08
CA ALA A 308 -18.96 0.55 6.95
C ALA A 308 -19.39 1.95 6.49
N ASN A 309 -18.41 2.78 6.13
CA ASN A 309 -18.51 4.12 5.58
C ASN A 309 -18.03 4.17 4.13
N ASP A 310 -18.25 5.29 3.46
CA ASP A 310 -17.85 5.54 2.09
C ASP A 310 -16.55 6.38 2.04
N GLU A 311 -15.41 5.90 1.47
CA GLU A 311 -14.23 6.64 0.90
C GLU A 311 -12.92 5.79 0.58
N PRO A 312 -11.91 6.30 -0.22
CA PRO A 312 -10.90 5.50 -1.00
C PRO A 312 -9.48 5.23 -0.39
N SER A 313 -8.61 4.37 -1.00
CA SER A 313 -7.31 3.82 -0.47
C SER A 313 -5.97 4.24 -1.21
N PRO A 314 -4.73 3.84 -0.78
CA PRO A 314 -3.43 4.38 -1.26
C PRO A 314 -2.70 3.64 -2.44
N LYS A 315 -2.30 4.37 -3.50
CA LYS A 315 -1.91 3.84 -4.84
C LYS A 315 -0.44 3.48 -5.16
N TYR A 316 0.50 4.38 -4.92
CA TYR A 316 1.63 4.54 -5.88
C TYR A 316 2.75 3.51 -5.79
N PHE A 317 2.91 2.83 -4.65
CA PHE A 317 3.93 1.78 -4.52
C PHE A 317 3.68 0.62 -5.49
N GLU A 318 2.41 0.27 -5.67
CA GLU A 318 1.98 -0.84 -6.52
C GLU A 318 2.37 -0.60 -7.99
N ILE A 319 2.25 0.65 -8.47
CA ILE A 319 2.66 1.02 -9.83
C ILE A 319 4.17 0.79 -10.03
N VAL A 320 4.99 1.23 -9.06
CA VAL A 320 6.45 1.04 -9.14
C VAL A 320 6.79 -0.45 -9.18
N LYS A 321 6.16 -1.24 -8.29
CA LYS A 321 6.35 -2.69 -8.18
C LYS A 321 6.03 -3.41 -9.49
N ASP A 322 4.92 -3.07 -10.12
CA ASP A 322 4.51 -3.70 -11.38
C ASP A 322 5.49 -3.40 -12.52
N TRP A 323 5.95 -2.15 -12.64
CA TRP A 323 6.89 -1.76 -13.68
C TRP A 323 8.24 -2.46 -13.57
N ILE A 324 8.83 -2.48 -12.37
CA ILE A 324 10.14 -3.11 -12.17
C ILE A 324 10.07 -4.64 -12.29
N ALA A 325 8.96 -5.26 -11.87
CA ALA A 325 8.78 -6.69 -12.03
C ALA A 325 8.64 -7.04 -13.53
N LYS A 326 7.82 -6.28 -14.25
CA LYS A 326 7.57 -6.49 -15.67
C LYS A 326 8.78 -6.25 -16.56
N THR A 327 9.57 -5.20 -16.28
CA THR A 327 10.63 -4.75 -17.20
C THR A 327 12.03 -5.20 -16.80
N GLU A 328 12.30 -5.39 -15.51
CA GLU A 328 13.64 -5.73 -15.01
C GLU A 328 13.68 -7.08 -14.29
N ASN A 329 12.53 -7.73 -14.11
CA ASN A 329 12.40 -8.94 -13.30
C ASN A 329 12.98 -8.73 -11.88
N TRP A 330 12.75 -7.55 -11.31
CA TRP A 330 13.10 -7.25 -9.92
C TRP A 330 12.14 -7.97 -8.98
N LEU A 331 12.72 -8.61 -7.97
CA LEU A 331 12.02 -9.51 -7.07
C LEU A 331 11.52 -8.71 -5.85
N VAL A 332 10.21 -8.47 -5.79
CA VAL A 332 9.59 -7.67 -4.72
C VAL A 332 8.41 -8.43 -4.15
N ARG A 333 8.29 -8.48 -2.82
CA ARG A 333 7.11 -9.05 -2.14
C ARG A 333 5.93 -8.07 -2.19
N PRO A 334 4.68 -8.55 -2.15
CA PRO A 334 3.51 -7.67 -2.03
C PRO A 334 3.60 -6.70 -0.83
N LYS A 335 4.07 -7.17 0.33
CA LYS A 335 4.15 -6.38 1.58
C LYS A 335 5.47 -5.64 1.80
N GLU A 336 6.33 -5.60 0.79
CA GLU A 336 7.71 -5.10 0.94
C GLU A 336 7.77 -3.61 1.31
N PHE A 337 6.86 -2.79 0.79
CA PHE A 337 6.76 -1.37 1.18
C PHE A 337 6.43 -1.16 2.64
N HIS A 338 5.43 -1.89 3.14
CA HIS A 338 5.00 -1.80 4.55
C HIS A 338 6.16 -2.20 5.46
N LEU A 339 6.88 -3.26 5.10
CA LEU A 339 8.07 -3.67 5.85
C LEU A 339 9.10 -2.53 5.93
N TRP A 340 9.45 -1.88 4.83
CA TRP A 340 10.46 -0.82 4.85
C TRP A 340 9.97 0.47 5.49
N SER A 341 8.72 0.85 5.23
CA SER A 341 8.16 2.10 5.73
C SER A 341 7.96 2.06 7.26
N GLU A 342 7.71 0.89 7.83
CA GLU A 342 7.51 0.71 9.26
C GLU A 342 8.78 0.34 10.04
N LYS A 343 9.72 -0.40 9.43
CA LYS A 343 10.84 -1.03 10.18
C LYS A 343 12.20 -0.39 9.95
N LEU A 344 12.34 0.46 8.94
CA LEU A 344 13.52 1.32 8.82
C LEU A 344 13.31 2.57 9.69
N ASP A 345 14.40 3.16 10.18
CA ASP A 345 14.31 4.37 11.01
C ASP A 345 13.62 5.50 10.26
N SER A 346 13.77 5.52 8.94
CA SER A 346 12.92 6.27 8.03
C SER A 346 12.98 5.70 6.62
N TYR A 347 11.91 5.89 5.85
CA TYR A 347 11.83 5.49 4.45
C TYR A 347 11.18 6.57 3.60
N TRP A 348 11.70 6.78 2.40
CA TRP A 348 11.17 7.70 1.40
C TRP A 348 11.14 7.03 0.04
N LEU A 349 10.01 7.13 -0.65
CA LEU A 349 9.89 6.78 -2.06
C LEU A 349 9.57 8.05 -2.84
N TYR A 350 10.52 8.45 -3.69
CA TYR A 350 10.35 9.55 -4.62
C TYR A 350 9.92 8.97 -5.96
N ILE A 351 8.92 9.58 -6.58
CA ILE A 351 8.34 9.12 -7.84
C ILE A 351 8.31 10.30 -8.80
N GLY A 352 8.82 10.08 -10.01
CA GLY A 352 8.71 10.97 -11.15
C GLY A 352 7.59 10.45 -12.03
N ILE A 353 6.62 11.32 -12.26
CA ILE A 353 5.46 11.09 -13.10
C ILE A 353 5.63 11.99 -14.32
N ASP A 354 5.34 11.47 -15.52
CA ASP A 354 5.32 12.27 -16.73
C ASP A 354 4.24 13.33 -16.55
N GLU A 355 4.61 14.60 -16.70
CA GLU A 355 3.69 15.66 -16.34
C GLU A 355 2.49 15.75 -17.29
N GLU A 356 2.65 15.29 -18.54
CA GLU A 356 1.64 15.32 -19.60
C GLU A 356 0.79 14.05 -19.60
N THR A 357 1.42 12.88 -19.42
CA THR A 357 0.70 11.59 -19.51
C THR A 357 0.23 11.04 -18.16
N GLU A 358 0.68 11.64 -17.05
CA GLU A 358 0.50 11.14 -15.68
C GLU A 358 0.97 9.69 -15.47
N GLU A 359 1.77 9.18 -16.40
CA GLU A 359 2.33 7.84 -16.30
C GLU A 359 3.53 7.85 -15.37
N PHE A 360 3.72 6.74 -14.67
CA PHE A 360 4.97 6.51 -13.96
C PHE A 360 6.16 6.57 -14.91
N VAL A 361 7.13 7.43 -14.59
CA VAL A 361 8.36 7.59 -15.38
C VAL A 361 9.54 7.01 -14.64
N CYS A 362 9.73 7.38 -13.38
CA CYS A 362 10.88 6.93 -12.61
C CYS A 362 10.62 6.93 -11.11
N SER A 363 11.47 6.23 -10.36
CA SER A 363 11.44 6.21 -8.91
C SER A 363 12.85 6.25 -8.34
N VAL A 364 12.95 6.61 -7.05
CA VAL A 364 14.08 6.26 -6.18
C VAL A 364 13.55 6.08 -4.77
N ALA A 365 13.94 4.99 -4.12
CA ALA A 365 13.73 4.76 -2.70
C ALA A 365 14.98 5.12 -1.90
N LEU A 366 14.78 5.63 -0.70
CA LEU A 366 15.82 5.97 0.26
C LEU A 366 15.39 5.44 1.63
N GLY A 367 16.22 4.62 2.23
CA GLY A 367 16.03 4.12 3.60
C GLY A 367 17.13 4.67 4.50
N LEU A 368 16.79 4.98 5.74
CA LEU A 368 17.72 5.36 6.80
C LEU A 368 17.78 4.23 7.83
N GLN A 369 18.99 3.87 8.22
CA GLN A 369 19.31 3.03 9.36
C GLN A 369 20.52 3.61 10.09
N HIS A 370 20.97 2.96 11.17
CA HIS A 370 22.20 3.31 11.86
C HIS A 370 23.17 2.12 11.93
N THR A 371 24.47 2.42 12.00
CA THR A 371 25.48 1.41 12.32
C THR A 371 25.36 0.95 13.76
N LEU A 372 26.09 -0.10 14.15
CA LEU A 372 26.15 -0.56 15.54
C LEU A 372 26.72 0.52 16.48
N GLU A 373 27.53 1.43 15.96
CA GLU A 373 28.05 2.61 16.66
C GLU A 373 27.07 3.79 16.70
N GLY A 374 25.93 3.68 16.03
CA GLY A 374 24.90 4.73 15.97
C GLY A 374 25.13 5.78 14.88
N GLU A 375 26.03 5.54 13.92
CA GLU A 375 26.23 6.46 12.79
C GLU A 375 25.13 6.26 11.73
N PRO A 376 24.54 7.32 11.17
CA PRO A 376 23.51 7.18 10.14
C PRO A 376 24.09 6.58 8.86
N ILE A 377 23.36 5.62 8.29
CA ILE A 377 23.65 5.02 6.99
C ILE A 377 22.38 5.03 6.15
N TYR A 378 22.45 5.76 5.03
CA TYR A 378 21.40 5.76 4.05
C TYR A 378 21.63 4.65 3.02
N THR A 379 20.56 4.04 2.54
CA THR A 379 20.65 3.09 1.43
C THR A 379 19.72 3.52 0.33
N PHE A 380 20.23 3.57 -0.90
CA PHE A 380 19.40 3.82 -2.07
C PHE A 380 18.86 2.52 -2.63
N GLY A 381 17.62 2.59 -3.06
CA GLY A 381 16.94 1.52 -3.74
C GLY A 381 16.02 2.03 -4.83
N PHE A 382 15.44 1.12 -5.59
CA PHE A 382 14.38 1.42 -6.55
C PHE A 382 14.69 2.57 -7.50
N PHE A 383 15.98 2.80 -7.82
CA PHE A 383 16.36 3.81 -8.80
C PHE A 383 16.07 3.28 -10.19
N TYR A 384 14.88 3.58 -10.66
CA TYR A 384 14.30 3.00 -11.85
C TYR A 384 13.76 4.10 -12.75
N CYS A 385 13.83 3.87 -14.06
CA CYS A 385 13.11 4.66 -15.05
C CYS A 385 12.51 3.72 -16.09
N VAL A 386 11.28 3.97 -16.51
CA VAL A 386 10.61 3.17 -17.55
C VAL A 386 11.47 3.14 -18.81
N PRO A 387 11.58 1.99 -19.51
CA PRO A 387 12.61 1.80 -20.54
C PRO A 387 12.65 2.87 -21.63
N ASN A 388 11.48 3.29 -22.11
CA ASN A 388 11.32 4.30 -23.17
C ASN A 388 11.61 5.75 -22.71
N ARG A 389 11.82 5.99 -21.41
CA ARG A 389 12.16 7.30 -20.85
C ARG A 389 13.58 7.35 -20.25
N ARG A 390 14.37 6.29 -20.40
CA ARG A 390 15.78 6.24 -19.99
C ARG A 390 16.63 7.20 -20.82
N GLY A 391 17.70 7.71 -20.23
CA GLY A 391 18.59 8.67 -20.90
C GLY A 391 18.04 10.10 -21.01
N CYS A 392 16.73 10.31 -20.79
CA CYS A 392 16.09 11.63 -20.81
C CYS A 392 16.39 12.49 -19.58
N GLY A 393 17.04 11.92 -18.55
CA GLY A 393 17.45 12.66 -17.36
C GLY A 393 16.42 12.71 -16.22
N TYR A 394 15.23 12.12 -16.38
CA TYR A 394 14.15 12.16 -15.37
C TYR A 394 14.53 11.61 -13.99
N GLY A 395 15.43 10.63 -13.93
CA GLY A 395 15.91 10.09 -12.64
C GLY A 395 16.83 11.06 -11.88
N LYS A 396 17.49 12.01 -12.55
CA LYS A 396 18.52 12.86 -11.92
C LYS A 396 17.94 13.78 -10.83
N PRO A 397 16.82 14.49 -11.04
CA PRO A 397 16.21 15.32 -9.99
C PRO A 397 15.77 14.48 -8.78
N LEU A 398 15.18 13.31 -9.02
CA LEU A 398 14.76 12.38 -7.97
C LEU A 398 15.94 11.92 -7.10
N PHE A 399 17.00 11.45 -7.76
CA PHE A 399 18.20 11.00 -7.06
C PHE A 399 18.85 12.17 -6.30
N LYS A 400 18.83 13.38 -6.87
CA LYS A 400 19.28 14.60 -6.19
C LYS A 400 18.44 14.88 -4.93
N LEU A 401 17.12 14.79 -4.99
CA LEU A 401 16.25 15.00 -3.81
C LEU A 401 16.58 14.03 -2.68
N ALA A 402 16.79 12.77 -3.03
CA ALA A 402 17.23 11.77 -2.06
C ALA A 402 18.64 12.08 -1.51
N MET A 403 19.59 12.47 -2.36
CA MET A 403 20.95 12.88 -1.95
C MET A 403 20.99 14.15 -1.08
N ASP A 404 20.12 15.13 -1.35
CA ASP A 404 19.99 16.33 -0.52
C ASP A 404 19.57 15.97 0.91
N ARG A 405 18.84 14.85 1.07
CA ARG A 405 18.45 14.29 2.36
C ARG A 405 19.56 13.52 3.06
N VAL A 406 20.40 12.81 2.30
CA VAL A 406 21.61 12.16 2.82
C VAL A 406 22.61 13.19 3.37
N GLY A 407 22.72 14.36 2.73
CA GLY A 407 23.62 15.41 3.18
C GLY A 407 25.08 14.97 3.18
N GLN A 408 25.72 14.97 4.35
CA GLN A 408 27.12 14.56 4.51
C GLN A 408 27.30 13.13 5.02
N ASP A 409 26.21 12.47 5.39
CA ASP A 409 26.25 11.13 5.97
C ASP A 409 26.71 10.09 4.95
N ASN A 410 27.02 8.89 5.45
CA ASN A 410 27.34 7.77 4.57
C ASN A 410 26.08 7.30 3.86
N ALA A 411 26.26 6.82 2.62
CA ALA A 411 25.21 6.19 1.87
C ALA A 411 25.75 5.00 1.08
N SER A 412 24.92 3.98 0.88
CA SER A 412 25.23 2.80 0.09
C SER A 412 24.21 2.55 -1.02
N LEU A 413 24.62 1.81 -2.05
CA LEU A 413 23.74 1.29 -3.10
C LEU A 413 24.35 0.08 -3.80
N TYR A 414 23.51 -0.78 -4.37
CA TYR A 414 23.92 -1.81 -5.31
C TYR A 414 23.88 -1.24 -6.74
N ALA A 415 25.05 -1.04 -7.34
CA ALA A 415 25.15 -0.53 -8.70
C ALA A 415 25.34 -1.65 -9.72
N VAL A 416 24.51 -1.66 -10.75
CA VAL A 416 24.84 -2.33 -12.03
C VAL A 416 26.06 -1.67 -12.65
N ASP A 417 26.81 -2.42 -13.47
CA ASP A 417 28.08 -1.95 -14.04
C ASP A 417 27.92 -0.63 -14.79
N GLU A 418 26.84 -0.50 -15.57
CA GLU A 418 26.57 0.65 -16.42
C GLU A 418 26.30 1.94 -15.62
N MET A 419 25.69 1.81 -14.43
CA MET A 419 25.33 2.95 -13.58
C MET A 419 26.43 3.29 -12.57
N SER A 420 27.34 2.35 -12.31
CA SER A 420 28.40 2.49 -11.29
C SER A 420 29.28 3.74 -11.49
N PRO A 421 29.78 4.05 -12.71
CA PRO A 421 30.54 5.27 -12.96
C PRO A 421 29.72 6.55 -12.75
N TRP A 422 28.41 6.50 -13.02
CA TRP A 422 27.53 7.65 -12.86
C TRP A 422 27.35 8.01 -11.39
N TYR A 423 27.10 7.04 -10.52
CA TYR A 423 26.99 7.28 -9.07
C TYR A 423 28.29 7.81 -8.48
N ALA A 424 29.44 7.25 -8.87
CA ALA A 424 30.75 7.70 -8.41
C ALA A 424 31.00 9.16 -8.82
N LYS A 425 30.90 9.45 -10.12
CA LYS A 425 31.22 10.78 -10.68
C LYS A 425 30.29 11.89 -10.19
N ASN A 426 28.98 11.62 -10.06
CA ASN A 426 28.00 12.67 -9.82
C ASN A 426 27.56 12.79 -8.35
N HIS A 427 27.72 11.72 -7.57
CA HIS A 427 27.18 11.65 -6.21
C HIS A 427 28.20 11.15 -5.16
N GLY A 428 29.45 10.90 -5.57
CA GLY A 428 30.55 10.58 -4.66
C GLY A 428 30.58 9.14 -4.17
N PHE A 429 29.84 8.22 -4.82
CA PHE A 429 29.87 6.77 -4.50
C PHE A 429 31.17 6.10 -5.00
N GLU A 430 32.33 6.62 -4.61
CA GLU A 430 33.63 6.19 -5.12
C GLU A 430 34.16 4.92 -4.43
N LYS A 431 33.64 4.60 -3.24
CA LYS A 431 34.13 3.46 -2.44
C LYS A 431 33.39 2.19 -2.85
N LYS A 432 33.98 1.42 -3.76
CA LYS A 432 33.38 0.20 -4.33
C LYS A 432 33.96 -1.04 -3.67
N GLN A 433 33.12 -2.05 -3.40
CA GLN A 433 33.61 -3.40 -3.10
C GLN A 433 34.46 -3.93 -4.29
N SER A 434 35.52 -4.68 -3.98
CA SER A 434 36.45 -5.19 -5.01
C SER A 434 35.88 -6.35 -5.83
N PHE A 435 34.81 -6.99 -5.33
CA PHE A 435 34.18 -8.18 -5.90
C PHE A 435 32.75 -7.90 -6.36
N TRP A 436 32.22 -8.77 -7.22
CA TRP A 436 30.83 -8.71 -7.69
C TRP A 436 29.86 -9.43 -6.76
N HIS A 437 28.63 -8.95 -6.68
CA HIS A 437 27.52 -9.80 -6.27
C HIS A 437 27.07 -10.61 -7.48
N MET A 438 27.00 -11.92 -7.29
CA MET A 438 26.64 -12.92 -8.28
C MET A 438 25.17 -13.29 -8.10
N TRP A 439 24.44 -13.36 -9.20
CA TRP A 439 23.07 -13.84 -9.23
C TRP A 439 23.04 -15.26 -9.81
N ALA A 440 22.60 -16.21 -9.01
CA ALA A 440 22.33 -17.57 -9.43
C ALA A 440 20.83 -17.80 -9.67
N LYS A 441 20.52 -18.52 -10.75
CA LYS A 441 19.18 -18.99 -11.11
C LYS A 441 19.19 -20.50 -11.26
N VAL A 442 18.21 -21.15 -10.65
CA VAL A 442 17.94 -22.58 -10.83
C VAL A 442 16.48 -22.76 -11.17
N ARG A 443 16.18 -23.53 -12.23
CA ARG A 443 14.80 -23.96 -12.47
C ARG A 443 14.36 -24.91 -11.34
N PRO A 444 13.24 -24.66 -10.66
CA PRO A 444 12.84 -25.49 -9.53
C PRO A 444 12.66 -26.98 -9.85
N GLN A 445 12.33 -27.34 -11.10
CA GLN A 445 12.26 -28.76 -11.52
C GLN A 445 13.62 -29.46 -11.57
N ASN A 446 14.71 -28.70 -11.59
CA ASN A 446 16.08 -29.23 -11.54
C ASN A 446 16.62 -29.33 -10.11
N ILE A 447 15.86 -28.91 -9.10
CA ILE A 447 16.31 -28.95 -7.71
C ILE A 447 16.27 -30.40 -7.21
N VAL A 448 17.39 -30.83 -6.62
CA VAL A 448 17.56 -32.10 -5.91
C VAL A 448 17.85 -31.77 -4.47
N LEU A 449 17.06 -32.36 -3.57
CA LEU A 449 17.23 -32.20 -2.13
C LEU A 449 18.21 -33.27 -1.65
N PRO A 450 19.45 -32.90 -1.24
CA PRO A 450 20.41 -33.86 -0.71
C PRO A 450 19.97 -34.38 0.67
N GLU A 451 20.61 -35.46 1.12
CA GLU A 451 20.45 -35.89 2.51
C GLU A 451 21.05 -34.84 3.46
N LEU A 452 20.32 -34.55 4.54
CA LEU A 452 20.79 -33.66 5.60
C LEU A 452 21.98 -34.29 6.30
N SER A 453 22.93 -33.45 6.71
CA SER A 453 24.12 -33.96 7.36
C SER A 453 23.91 -34.59 8.74
N GLY A 454 22.84 -34.20 9.44
CA GLY A 454 22.52 -34.63 10.80
C GLY A 454 23.37 -34.01 11.90
N ASP A 455 24.27 -33.07 11.58
CA ASP A 455 25.17 -32.46 12.57
C ASP A 455 24.58 -31.25 13.31
N TYR A 456 23.51 -30.68 12.75
CA TYR A 456 22.86 -29.47 13.25
C TYR A 456 21.37 -29.70 13.46
N GLU A 457 20.82 -29.06 14.48
CA GLU A 457 19.38 -28.99 14.66
C GLU A 457 18.84 -27.81 13.84
N ILE A 458 17.97 -28.08 12.85
CA ILE A 458 17.31 -27.06 12.05
C ILE A 458 15.88 -26.90 12.53
N LYS A 459 15.52 -25.68 12.94
CA LYS A 459 14.23 -25.37 13.56
C LYS A 459 13.55 -24.16 12.95
N GLU A 460 12.24 -24.10 13.15
CA GLU A 460 11.49 -22.85 13.02
C GLU A 460 12.01 -21.81 14.02
N ILE A 461 11.95 -20.54 13.62
CA ILE A 461 12.32 -19.46 14.52
C ILE A 461 11.22 -19.32 15.58
N GLU A 462 11.63 -19.21 16.83
CA GLU A 462 10.77 -19.05 17.99
C GLU A 462 11.31 -17.87 18.80
N GLU A 463 10.52 -17.33 19.71
CA GLU A 463 10.91 -16.17 20.53
C GLU A 463 12.26 -16.37 21.25
N SER A 464 12.54 -17.60 21.68
CA SER A 464 13.80 -17.94 22.37
C SER A 464 15.05 -17.86 21.48
N HIS A 465 14.90 -17.88 20.16
CA HIS A 465 16.01 -17.85 19.19
C HIS A 465 16.48 -16.43 18.86
N TRP A 466 15.61 -15.42 19.01
CA TRP A 466 15.90 -14.04 18.61
C TRP A 466 17.19 -13.44 19.19
N PRO A 467 17.49 -13.59 20.50
CA PRO A 467 18.75 -13.07 21.05
C PRO A 467 19.98 -13.64 20.35
N GLY A 468 19.95 -14.94 20.02
CA GLY A 468 21.03 -15.62 19.29
C GLY A 468 21.13 -15.18 17.84
N ILE A 469 19.99 -15.02 17.15
CA ILE A 469 19.93 -14.53 15.77
C ILE A 469 20.48 -13.10 15.68
N HIS A 470 20.09 -12.20 16.59
CA HIS A 470 20.62 -10.83 16.61
C HIS A 470 22.11 -10.78 16.91
N SER A 471 22.60 -11.61 17.84
CA SER A 471 24.03 -11.70 18.11
C SER A 471 24.79 -12.19 16.88
N TYR A 472 24.26 -13.21 16.19
CA TYR A 472 24.86 -13.77 14.98
C TYR A 472 24.85 -12.77 13.80
N ASP A 473 23.74 -12.04 13.61
CA ASP A 473 23.60 -11.02 12.59
C ASP A 473 24.62 -9.88 12.76
N ARG A 474 24.87 -9.44 14.00
CA ARG A 474 25.87 -8.42 14.35
C ARG A 474 27.30 -8.87 14.09
N GLU A 475 27.58 -10.18 14.11
CA GLU A 475 28.89 -10.67 13.66
C GLU A 475 29.07 -10.41 12.15
N ILE A 476 27.98 -10.47 11.37
CA ILE A 476 28.00 -10.39 9.91
C ILE A 476 27.89 -8.96 9.42
N SER A 477 27.00 -8.14 10.00
CA SER A 477 26.64 -6.80 9.55
C SER A 477 26.94 -5.75 10.60
N GLN A 478 27.47 -4.60 10.19
CA GLN A 478 27.66 -3.43 11.06
C GLN A 478 26.44 -2.52 11.17
N ILE A 479 25.25 -3.00 10.82
CA ILE A 479 24.02 -2.20 10.87
C ILE A 479 23.13 -2.69 12.00
N GLU A 480 22.59 -1.76 12.77
CA GLU A 480 21.51 -2.06 13.70
C GLU A 480 20.21 -2.28 12.91
N ARG A 481 19.87 -3.55 12.69
CA ARG A 481 18.71 -3.94 11.88
C ARG A 481 17.83 -4.97 12.55
N LYS A 482 17.90 -5.09 13.87
CA LYS A 482 17.07 -6.05 14.65
C LYS A 482 15.59 -6.01 14.24
N SER A 483 14.96 -4.83 14.27
CA SER A 483 13.52 -4.70 13.98
C SER A 483 13.17 -5.10 12.54
N TYR A 484 14.03 -4.74 11.58
CA TYR A 484 13.88 -5.15 10.19
C TYR A 484 14.06 -6.67 10.02
N MET A 485 15.06 -7.27 10.69
CA MET A 485 15.33 -8.69 10.60
C MET A 485 14.20 -9.53 11.19
N GLU A 486 13.68 -9.15 12.36
CA GLU A 486 12.51 -9.79 12.96
C GLU A 486 11.34 -9.78 11.97
N ALA A 487 10.94 -8.58 11.51
CA ALA A 487 9.81 -8.43 10.61
C ALA A 487 10.01 -9.13 9.25
N SER A 488 11.22 -9.07 8.67
CA SER A 488 11.49 -9.69 7.36
C SER A 488 11.51 -11.22 7.41
N LEU A 489 11.87 -11.80 8.57
CA LEU A 489 11.92 -13.25 8.78
C LEU A 489 10.60 -13.83 9.31
N THR A 490 9.63 -12.99 9.70
CA THR A 490 8.31 -13.41 10.18
C THR A 490 7.16 -13.00 9.28
N VAL A 491 7.41 -12.22 8.23
CA VAL A 491 6.35 -11.83 7.31
C VAL A 491 5.74 -13.06 6.63
N GLU A 492 4.41 -13.04 6.49
CA GLU A 492 3.67 -13.99 5.69
C GLU A 492 4.30 -14.11 4.29
N ASP A 493 4.23 -15.29 3.69
CA ASP A 493 4.93 -15.63 2.44
C ASP A 493 6.47 -15.68 2.56
N THR A 494 6.98 -16.01 3.74
CA THR A 494 8.40 -16.34 3.95
C THR A 494 8.53 -17.63 4.77
N ILE A 495 9.31 -18.59 4.28
CA ILE A 495 9.70 -19.79 5.04
C ILE A 495 11.06 -19.50 5.66
N THR A 496 11.20 -19.60 6.98
CA THR A 496 12.45 -19.27 7.69
C THR A 496 12.91 -20.39 8.61
N ARG A 497 14.22 -20.59 8.70
CA ARG A 497 14.82 -21.62 9.56
C ARG A 497 16.10 -21.11 10.21
N VAL A 498 16.38 -21.63 11.39
CA VAL A 498 17.61 -21.40 12.15
C VAL A 498 18.35 -22.72 12.35
N ALA A 499 19.67 -22.70 12.23
CA ALA A 499 20.55 -23.83 12.48
C ALA A 499 21.26 -23.66 13.83
N ILE A 500 21.18 -24.71 14.65
CA ILE A 500 21.70 -24.74 16.02
C ILE A 500 22.70 -25.89 16.13
N ASP A 501 23.89 -25.60 16.66
CA ASP A 501 24.90 -26.63 16.88
C ASP A 501 24.66 -27.44 18.17
N ARG A 502 25.51 -28.43 18.42
CA ARG A 502 25.42 -29.29 19.62
C ARG A 502 25.66 -28.53 20.94
N THR A 503 26.23 -27.31 20.87
CA THR A 503 26.44 -26.42 22.03
C THR A 503 25.26 -25.47 22.27
N ARG A 504 24.19 -25.57 21.47
CA ARG A 504 23.01 -24.69 21.47
C ARG A 504 23.29 -23.28 20.93
N LYS A 505 24.39 -23.08 20.18
CA LYS A 505 24.70 -21.80 19.53
C LYS A 505 24.02 -21.73 18.17
N ILE A 506 23.51 -20.55 17.80
CA ILE A 506 23.08 -20.24 16.43
C ILE A 506 24.33 -20.20 15.53
N VAL A 507 24.35 -21.04 14.50
CA VAL A 507 25.45 -21.13 13.52
C VAL A 507 25.01 -20.81 12.08
N GLY A 508 23.74 -20.44 11.91
CA GLY A 508 23.19 -19.96 10.66
C GLY A 508 21.68 -19.75 10.74
N PHE A 509 21.14 -18.97 9.82
CA PHE A 509 19.71 -18.86 9.57
C PHE A 509 19.47 -18.49 8.11
N ALA A 510 18.31 -18.88 7.59
CA ALA A 510 17.99 -18.67 6.19
C ALA A 510 16.50 -18.52 5.97
N SER A 511 16.14 -17.91 4.85
CA SER A 511 14.76 -17.79 4.43
C SER A 511 14.55 -17.91 2.92
N ILE A 512 13.42 -18.49 2.54
CA ILE A 512 12.88 -18.46 1.18
C ILE A 512 11.66 -17.54 1.16
N ARG A 513 11.68 -16.56 0.25
CA ARG A 513 10.61 -15.59 0.03
C ARG A 513 9.87 -15.91 -1.27
N PHE A 514 8.55 -15.80 -1.26
CA PHE A 514 7.75 -15.81 -2.49
C PHE A 514 7.68 -14.40 -3.08
N VAL A 515 8.08 -14.25 -4.35
CA VAL A 515 8.27 -12.95 -4.98
C VAL A 515 7.57 -12.87 -6.34
N SER A 516 7.48 -11.65 -6.88
CA SER A 516 6.85 -11.34 -8.17
C SER A 516 7.26 -12.30 -9.31
N GLY A 517 6.31 -12.57 -10.21
CA GLY A 517 6.54 -13.41 -11.40
C GLY A 517 6.59 -14.93 -11.13
N ASN A 518 5.91 -15.40 -10.07
CA ASN A 518 5.91 -16.82 -9.68
C ASN A 518 7.33 -17.36 -9.40
N GLN A 519 8.16 -16.56 -8.71
CA GLN A 519 9.55 -16.89 -8.38
C GLN A 519 9.72 -17.06 -6.86
N ILE A 520 10.75 -17.81 -6.47
CA ILE A 520 11.21 -17.90 -5.08
C ILE A 520 12.66 -17.42 -4.96
N HIS A 521 12.96 -16.75 -3.85
CA HIS A 521 14.28 -16.15 -3.61
C HIS A 521 14.80 -16.54 -2.23
N ALA A 522 16.02 -17.08 -2.15
CA ALA A 522 16.67 -17.34 -0.87
C ALA A 522 17.40 -16.09 -0.37
N SER A 523 16.86 -15.43 0.64
CA SER A 523 17.48 -14.27 1.27
C SER A 523 16.80 -13.89 2.59
N PRO A 524 17.56 -13.57 3.65
CA PRO A 524 19.00 -13.85 3.77
C PRO A 524 19.26 -15.37 3.83
N VAL A 525 20.50 -15.78 3.54
CA VAL A 525 21.03 -17.11 3.86
C VAL A 525 22.39 -16.89 4.48
N TYR A 526 22.46 -16.98 5.80
CA TYR A 526 23.70 -16.82 6.56
C TYR A 526 24.08 -18.12 7.26
N ALA A 527 25.35 -18.50 7.18
CA ALA A 527 25.84 -19.77 7.72
C ALA A 527 27.35 -19.71 7.96
N ASP A 528 27.82 -20.39 9.01
CA ASP A 528 29.24 -20.46 9.33
C ASP A 528 30.05 -21.25 8.29
N ASP A 529 29.41 -22.20 7.60
CA ASP A 529 30.04 -23.01 6.56
C ASP A 529 29.07 -23.50 5.47
N GLU A 530 29.63 -24.17 4.46
CA GLU A 530 28.91 -24.71 3.30
C GLU A 530 27.86 -25.75 3.69
N LYS A 531 28.15 -26.53 4.73
CA LYS A 531 27.32 -27.66 5.16
C LYS A 531 26.05 -27.16 5.83
N ILE A 532 26.17 -26.16 6.70
CA ILE A 532 25.04 -25.48 7.34
C ILE A 532 24.15 -24.81 6.28
N ALA A 533 24.76 -24.09 5.31
CA ALA A 533 24.01 -23.45 4.23
C ALA A 533 23.23 -24.47 3.38
N LEU A 534 23.85 -25.60 3.05
CA LEU A 534 23.22 -26.67 2.29
C LEU A 534 22.05 -27.30 3.06
N ASP A 535 22.23 -27.62 4.34
CA ASP A 535 21.17 -28.21 5.16
C ASP A 535 19.99 -27.22 5.32
N LEU A 536 20.27 -25.92 5.58
CA LEU A 536 19.25 -24.88 5.66
C LEU A 536 18.44 -24.76 4.37
N LEU A 537 19.10 -24.64 3.22
CA LEU A 537 18.41 -24.55 1.93
C LEU A 537 17.63 -25.82 1.60
N THR A 538 18.16 -26.99 1.93
CA THR A 538 17.48 -28.27 1.73
C THR A 538 16.18 -28.34 2.52
N VAL A 539 16.21 -27.98 3.81
CA VAL A 539 15.01 -27.93 4.65
C VAL A 539 14.01 -26.91 4.11
N LEU A 540 14.46 -25.69 3.79
CA LEU A 540 13.57 -24.64 3.29
C LEU A 540 12.90 -25.03 1.97
N LEU A 541 13.66 -25.54 1.00
CA LEU A 541 13.14 -25.98 -0.29
C LEU A 541 12.18 -27.16 -0.17
N SER A 542 12.40 -28.07 0.78
CA SER A 542 11.48 -29.20 1.04
C SER A 542 10.09 -28.75 1.53
N GLN A 543 9.99 -27.54 2.07
CA GLN A 543 8.77 -26.97 2.61
C GLN A 543 8.06 -26.05 1.61
N VAL A 544 8.69 -25.72 0.48
CA VAL A 544 8.06 -24.92 -0.57
C VAL A 544 6.93 -25.74 -1.21
N PRO A 545 5.65 -25.32 -1.07
CA PRO A 545 4.53 -26.06 -1.63
C PRO A 545 4.63 -26.12 -3.15
N ASN A 546 4.52 -27.32 -3.72
CA ASN A 546 4.62 -27.52 -5.16
C ASN A 546 5.88 -26.89 -5.78
N LEU A 547 7.06 -27.01 -5.14
CA LEU A 547 8.33 -26.39 -5.58
C LEU A 547 8.54 -26.35 -7.11
N ALA A 548 8.25 -27.45 -7.81
CA ALA A 548 8.37 -27.56 -9.26
C ALA A 548 7.44 -26.63 -10.09
N SER A 549 6.44 -25.96 -9.50
CA SER A 549 5.53 -25.05 -10.20
C SER A 549 6.09 -23.62 -10.32
N TYR A 550 7.10 -23.26 -9.53
CA TYR A 550 7.72 -21.95 -9.59
C TYR A 550 8.59 -21.81 -10.85
N SER A 551 8.66 -20.60 -11.39
CA SER A 551 9.41 -20.31 -12.62
C SER A 551 10.92 -20.28 -12.38
N ASN A 552 11.36 -19.82 -11.21
CA ASN A 552 12.77 -19.73 -10.85
C ASN A 552 13.02 -19.77 -9.34
N PHE A 553 14.14 -20.39 -8.94
CA PHE A 553 14.79 -20.23 -7.65
C PHE A 553 16.02 -19.34 -7.80
N GLY A 554 16.04 -18.21 -7.09
CA GLY A 554 17.09 -17.21 -7.16
C GLY A 554 17.92 -17.12 -5.88
N VAL A 555 19.22 -16.84 -6.02
CA VAL A 555 20.12 -16.51 -4.90
C VAL A 555 21.08 -15.40 -5.33
N LEU A 556 21.18 -14.32 -4.56
CA LEU A 556 22.20 -13.29 -4.71
C LEU A 556 23.32 -13.53 -3.69
N TYR A 557 24.60 -13.54 -4.08
CA TYR A 557 25.69 -13.82 -3.14
C TYR A 557 27.00 -13.11 -3.52
N PRO A 558 27.94 -12.87 -2.60
CA PRO A 558 29.24 -12.27 -2.93
C PRO A 558 30.13 -13.27 -3.70
N GLU A 559 30.78 -12.82 -4.77
CA GLU A 559 31.73 -13.60 -5.58
C GLU A 559 32.88 -14.20 -4.75
N THR A 560 33.25 -13.56 -3.63
CA THR A 560 34.29 -14.03 -2.72
C THR A 560 33.89 -15.30 -1.96
N ASN A 561 32.59 -15.56 -1.77
CA ASN A 561 32.14 -16.78 -1.13
C ASN A 561 32.00 -17.92 -2.14
N HIS A 562 33.13 -18.56 -2.45
CA HIS A 562 33.18 -19.68 -3.40
C HIS A 562 32.39 -20.92 -2.95
N SER A 563 31.99 -21.00 -1.67
CA SER A 563 31.19 -22.10 -1.15
C SER A 563 29.77 -22.09 -1.69
N VAL A 564 29.22 -20.93 -2.01
CA VAL A 564 27.84 -20.80 -2.54
C VAL A 564 27.68 -21.58 -3.84
N GLN A 565 28.67 -21.50 -4.74
CA GLN A 565 28.62 -22.23 -5.99
C GLN A 565 28.54 -23.74 -5.74
N ARG A 566 29.33 -24.28 -4.81
CA ARG A 566 29.31 -25.72 -4.48
C ARG A 566 27.99 -26.15 -3.85
N VAL A 567 27.37 -25.30 -3.02
CA VAL A 567 26.00 -25.53 -2.50
C VAL A 567 25.00 -25.63 -3.66
N LEU A 568 25.03 -24.68 -4.59
CA LEU A 568 24.12 -24.64 -5.74
C LEU A 568 24.34 -25.78 -6.73
N GLU A 569 25.59 -26.22 -6.93
CA GLU A 569 25.93 -27.38 -7.75
C GLU A 569 25.31 -28.66 -7.19
N LYS A 570 25.37 -28.84 -5.85
CA LYS A 570 24.72 -29.96 -5.16
C LYS A 570 23.20 -29.90 -5.27
N LEU A 571 22.60 -28.71 -5.11
CA LEU A 571 21.15 -28.53 -5.19
C LEU A 571 20.60 -28.64 -6.59
N SER A 572 21.38 -28.41 -7.64
CA SER A 572 20.87 -28.34 -9.03
C SER A 572 21.49 -29.35 -9.98
N LEU A 573 22.44 -30.17 -9.51
CA LEU A 573 23.28 -31.05 -10.34
C LEU A 573 23.98 -30.30 -11.48
N ASN A 574 24.60 -29.16 -11.15
CA ASN A 574 25.28 -28.26 -12.10
C ASN A 574 24.35 -27.62 -13.16
N ARG A 575 23.06 -27.41 -12.84
CA ARG A 575 22.07 -26.81 -13.75
C ARG A 575 21.69 -25.38 -13.36
N GLN A 576 22.56 -24.71 -12.63
CA GLN A 576 22.42 -23.30 -12.28
C GLN A 576 23.01 -22.40 -13.37
N GLU A 577 22.37 -21.25 -13.59
CA GLU A 577 22.92 -20.15 -14.37
C GLU A 577 23.45 -19.09 -13.41
N VAL A 578 24.69 -18.64 -13.58
CA VAL A 578 25.33 -17.66 -12.71
C VAL A 578 25.84 -16.49 -13.54
N HIS A 579 25.57 -15.27 -13.10
CA HIS A 579 26.12 -14.06 -13.70
C HIS A 579 26.40 -12.97 -12.66
N PRO A 580 27.46 -12.16 -12.84
CA PRO A 580 27.65 -10.97 -12.02
C PRO A 580 26.51 -9.98 -12.29
N ILE A 581 26.05 -9.29 -11.25
CA ILE A 581 24.90 -8.37 -11.39
C ILE A 581 25.17 -6.97 -10.82
N TYR A 582 25.70 -6.86 -9.59
CA TYR A 582 25.90 -5.56 -8.94
C TYR A 582 27.24 -5.52 -8.20
N ARG A 583 27.71 -4.31 -7.93
CA ARG A 583 28.72 -4.05 -6.90
C ARG A 583 28.15 -3.05 -5.90
N ASN A 584 28.35 -3.34 -4.62
CA ASN A 584 27.99 -2.40 -3.57
C ASN A 584 28.98 -1.22 -3.59
N GLN A 585 28.44 0.00 -3.58
CA GLN A 585 29.19 1.25 -3.57
C GLN A 585 28.75 2.11 -2.39
N TYR A 586 29.72 2.80 -1.80
CA TYR A 586 29.53 3.70 -0.67
C TYR A 586 30.06 5.09 -0.98
N ARG A 587 29.44 6.07 -0.35
CA ARG A 587 29.84 7.48 -0.47
C ARG A 587 31.09 7.80 0.35
N THR A 588 31.07 7.51 1.64
CA THR A 588 32.16 7.91 2.56
C THR A 588 33.01 6.73 2.98
N GLN A 589 32.40 5.67 3.49
CA GLN A 589 33.08 4.49 4.02
C GLN A 589 32.40 3.18 3.65
N ILE A 590 33.20 2.16 3.31
CA ILE A 590 32.71 0.79 3.13
C ILE A 590 32.45 0.20 4.51
N LEU A 591 31.22 -0.28 4.74
CA LEU A 591 30.92 -1.02 5.95
C LEU A 591 31.47 -2.45 5.85
N PRO A 592 32.20 -2.95 6.87
CA PRO A 592 32.70 -4.31 6.84
C PRO A 592 31.56 -5.30 7.00
N VAL A 593 31.67 -6.42 6.27
CA VAL A 593 30.70 -7.51 6.28
C VAL A 593 31.47 -8.83 6.23
N LEU A 594 31.06 -9.83 7.01
CA LEU A 594 31.65 -11.18 6.94
C LEU A 594 31.10 -11.96 5.75
N TRP A 595 31.56 -11.61 4.54
CA TRP A 595 31.06 -12.17 3.29
C TRP A 595 31.19 -13.69 3.16
N ASP A 596 32.15 -14.32 3.83
CA ASP A 596 32.31 -15.79 3.84
C ASP A 596 31.15 -16.51 4.53
N LYS A 597 30.37 -15.79 5.36
CA LYS A 597 29.15 -16.31 5.98
C LYS A 597 27.88 -16.00 5.18
N VAL A 598 27.97 -15.24 4.10
CA VAL A 598 26.81 -14.82 3.29
C VAL A 598 26.64 -15.73 2.09
N TYR A 599 25.60 -16.57 2.12
CA TYR A 599 25.21 -17.48 1.04
C TYR A 599 24.02 -16.94 0.23
N GLY A 600 23.30 -15.95 0.75
CA GLY A 600 22.14 -15.32 0.14
C GLY A 600 21.92 -13.93 0.73
N ASN A 601 21.91 -12.92 -0.12
CA ASN A 601 21.72 -11.51 0.17
C ASN A 601 20.38 -11.04 -0.44
N ASP A 602 19.77 -10.01 0.12
CA ASP A 602 18.59 -9.38 -0.43
C ASP A 602 18.90 -8.59 -1.72
N LYS A 603 18.08 -8.83 -2.75
CA LYS A 603 18.23 -8.19 -4.06
C LYS A 603 17.61 -6.78 -4.07
N THR A 604 16.69 -6.50 -3.15
CA THR A 604 15.85 -5.31 -3.19
C THR A 604 16.00 -4.46 -1.93
N THR A 605 17.20 -3.91 -1.74
CA THR A 605 17.43 -2.58 -1.15
C THR A 605 17.19 -2.42 0.36
N HIS A 606 18.08 -1.61 0.95
CA HIS A 606 18.15 -1.21 2.35
C HIS A 606 18.81 -2.18 3.34
N SER A 607 18.84 -3.48 3.08
CA SER A 607 19.76 -4.39 3.78
C SER A 607 21.15 -4.34 3.13
N ILE A 608 22.13 -3.78 3.82
CA ILE A 608 23.51 -3.59 3.32
C ILE A 608 24.31 -4.93 3.25
N THR A 609 23.65 -6.08 3.37
CA THR A 609 24.30 -7.40 3.50
C THR A 609 23.54 -8.56 2.91
#